data_AF-A0A660T422-F1
#
_entry.id   AF-A0A660T422-F1
#
_cell.length_a   1.000
_cell.length_b   1.000
_cell.length_c   1.000
_cell.angle_alpha   90.00
_cell.angle_beta   90.00
_cell.angle_gamma   90.00
#
_symmetry.space_group_name_H-M   'P 1'
#
loop_
_entity.id
_entity.type
_entity.pdbx_description
1 polymer ?
#
loop_
_entity_poly.entity_id
_entity_poly.type
_entity_poly.pdbx_seq_one_letter_code
_entity_poly.pdbx_strand_id
1 'polypeptide(L)'
;MIPFIVSKPDPINLFEQAFQYGVMNRIDIRELSELVDEFAASTLPVNSVRDQDLIELDFHRTLLEASHNTMLIRMHQVLSEFFSRAGKEFPEWETRQQTCRGLWEHRSITEALKLKNAERARMILSGHLEELIAE
;
A
#
# COMPACT_ATOMS: atom_id res chain seq x y z
N MET A 1 39.65 -3.02 -9.36
CA MET A 1 38.36 -2.36 -9.70
C MET A 1 37.27 -3.33 -9.27
N ILE A 2 36.65 -3.09 -8.10
CA ILE A 2 35.56 -3.95 -7.61
C ILE A 2 34.31 -3.52 -8.38
N PRO A 3 33.59 -4.42 -9.07
CA PRO A 3 32.37 -4.03 -9.77
C PRO A 3 31.33 -3.63 -8.73
N PHE A 4 30.91 -2.37 -8.77
CA PHE A 4 29.82 -1.84 -7.97
C PHE A 4 28.52 -2.38 -8.59
N ILE A 5 28.12 -3.59 -8.19
CA ILE A 5 26.81 -4.13 -8.51
C ILE A 5 25.82 -3.36 -7.64
N VAL A 6 25.21 -2.32 -8.21
CA VAL A 6 23.97 -1.77 -7.65
C VAL A 6 22.92 -2.86 -7.84
N SER A 7 22.75 -3.74 -6.86
CA SER A 7 21.52 -4.56 -6.82
C SER A 7 20.38 -3.56 -6.78
N LYS A 8 19.43 -3.65 -7.73
CA LYS A 8 18.20 -2.87 -7.64
C LYS A 8 17.66 -3.06 -6.22
N PRO A 9 17.42 -1.98 -5.46
CA PRO A 9 16.89 -2.14 -4.13
C PRO A 9 15.54 -2.84 -4.28
N ASP A 10 15.43 -4.01 -3.66
CA ASP A 10 14.20 -4.76 -3.62
C ASP A 10 13.14 -3.87 -2.95
N PRO A 11 12.06 -3.51 -3.67
CA PRO A 11 11.05 -2.59 -3.15
C PRO A 11 10.42 -3.11 -1.85
N ILE A 12 10.35 -4.43 -1.66
CA ILE A 12 9.88 -5.06 -0.43
C ILE A 12 10.87 -4.75 0.69
N ASN A 13 12.17 -4.99 0.48
CA ASN A 13 13.22 -4.66 1.47
C ASN A 13 13.26 -3.17 1.85
N LEU A 14 13.04 -2.27 0.89
CA LEU A 14 12.96 -0.82 1.15
C LEU A 14 11.77 -0.46 2.05
N PHE A 15 10.63 -1.13 1.84
CA PHE A 15 9.43 -0.97 2.67
C PHE A 15 9.60 -1.63 4.06
N GLU A 16 10.24 -2.78 4.15
CA GLU A 16 10.52 -3.42 5.44
C GLU A 16 11.46 -2.57 6.31
N GLN A 17 12.45 -1.93 5.69
CA GLN A 17 13.32 -0.97 6.39
C GLN A 17 12.56 0.25 6.88
N ALA A 18 11.57 0.74 6.13
CA ALA A 18 10.70 1.82 6.59
C ALA A 18 9.98 1.43 7.89
N PHE A 19 9.40 0.24 7.97
CA PHE A 19 8.67 -0.24 9.16
C PHE A 19 9.53 -0.41 10.42
N GLN A 20 10.84 -0.63 10.27
CA GLN A 20 11.76 -0.89 11.37
C GLN A 20 12.02 0.33 12.29
N TYR A 21 11.75 1.57 11.83
CA TYR A 21 12.13 2.80 12.54
C TYR A 21 10.97 3.56 13.22
N GLY A 22 10.23 2.90 14.13
CA GLY A 22 9.29 3.60 15.03
C GLY A 22 8.02 4.17 14.37
N VAL A 23 7.78 3.79 13.11
CA VAL A 23 6.62 4.14 12.27
C VAL A 23 5.30 3.90 13.00
N MET A 24 5.22 2.79 13.73
CA MET A 24 4.06 2.38 14.52
C MET A 24 3.52 3.42 15.52
N ASN A 25 4.36 4.32 16.03
CA ASN A 25 3.93 5.36 16.98
C ASN A 25 3.55 6.69 16.29
N ARG A 26 3.72 6.80 14.97
CA ARG A 26 3.53 8.04 14.21
C ARG A 26 2.48 7.92 13.09
N ILE A 27 2.07 6.70 12.75
CA ILE A 27 0.96 6.46 11.82
C ILE A 27 -0.34 7.02 12.42
N ASP A 28 -1.08 7.80 11.64
CA ASP A 28 -2.48 8.14 11.95
C ASP A 28 -3.37 6.93 11.62
N ILE A 29 -3.58 6.08 12.63
CA ILE A 29 -4.40 4.87 12.52
C ILE A 29 -5.87 5.18 12.24
N ARG A 30 -6.34 6.37 12.65
CA ARG A 30 -7.71 6.79 12.38
C ARG A 30 -7.87 7.09 10.90
N GLU A 31 -6.95 7.86 10.32
CA GLU A 31 -6.93 8.14 8.88
C GLU A 31 -6.88 6.86 8.03
N LEU A 32 -6.02 5.89 8.38
CA LEU A 32 -5.99 4.60 7.68
C LEU A 32 -7.32 3.83 7.79
N SER A 33 -7.98 3.88 8.96
CA SER A 33 -9.28 3.22 9.14
C SER A 33 -10.37 3.87 8.28
N GLU A 34 -10.37 5.20 8.20
CA GLU A 34 -11.31 5.96 7.37
C GLU A 34 -11.11 5.65 5.88
N LEU A 35 -9.86 5.58 5.40
CA LEU A 35 -9.54 5.20 4.01
C LEU A 35 -9.97 3.77 3.69
N VAL A 36 -9.83 2.83 4.62
CA VAL A 36 -10.30 1.45 4.46
C VAL A 36 -11.83 1.37 4.36
N ASP A 37 -12.55 2.17 5.16
CA ASP A 37 -14.01 2.23 5.11
C ASP A 37 -14.49 2.90 3.82
N GLU A 38 -13.79 3.94 3.35
CA GLU A 38 -14.06 4.59 2.06
C GLU A 38 -13.82 3.61 0.89
N PHE A 39 -12.73 2.84 0.94
CA PHE A 39 -12.45 1.83 -0.07
C PHE A 39 -13.54 0.75 -0.08
N ALA A 40 -13.95 0.25 1.09
CA ALA A 40 -15.07 -0.69 1.20
C ALA A 40 -16.35 -0.14 0.58
N ALA A 41 -16.70 1.13 0.86
CA ALA A 41 -17.89 1.77 0.31
C ALA A 41 -17.81 1.93 -1.22
N SER A 42 -16.62 2.23 -1.76
CA SER A 42 -16.39 2.40 -3.20
C SER A 42 -16.54 1.10 -4.01
N THR A 43 -16.41 -0.08 -3.36
CA THR A 43 -16.66 -1.38 -4.02
C THR A 43 -18.15 -1.65 -4.29
N LEU A 44 -19.06 -0.83 -3.73
CA LEU A 44 -20.49 -0.94 -3.96
C LEU A 44 -20.92 -0.05 -5.15
N PRO A 45 -21.74 -0.55 -6.10
CA PRO A 45 -22.04 0.12 -7.37
C PRO A 45 -22.67 1.53 -7.27
N VAL A 46 -23.20 1.92 -6.12
CA VAL A 46 -23.98 3.16 -5.92
C VAL A 46 -23.24 4.19 -5.06
N ASN A 47 -22.13 3.82 -4.42
CA ASN A 47 -21.58 4.61 -3.31
C ASN A 47 -20.18 5.21 -3.58
N SER A 48 -19.63 5.06 -4.78
CA SER A 48 -18.32 5.59 -5.13
C SER A 48 -18.37 7.09 -5.42
N VAL A 49 -18.03 7.93 -4.43
CA VAL A 49 -17.84 9.38 -4.61
C VAL A 49 -16.42 9.70 -5.11
N ARG A 50 -15.46 8.81 -4.83
CA ARG A 50 -14.03 8.96 -5.11
C ARG A 50 -13.50 7.74 -5.85
N ASP A 51 -12.56 7.97 -6.77
CA ASP A 51 -11.85 6.93 -7.53
C ASP A 51 -11.10 5.97 -6.58
N GLN A 52 -11.24 4.66 -6.80
CA GLN A 52 -10.64 3.60 -5.96
C GLN A 52 -9.13 3.73 -5.91
N ASP A 53 -8.49 3.99 -7.06
CA ASP A 53 -7.05 4.21 -7.18
C ASP A 53 -6.55 5.32 -6.25
N LEU A 54 -7.35 6.39 -6.11
CA LEU A 54 -6.99 7.53 -5.29
C LEU A 54 -7.11 7.23 -3.79
N ILE A 55 -8.00 6.30 -3.41
CA ILE A 55 -8.14 5.86 -2.01
C ILE A 55 -6.97 4.94 -1.65
N GLU A 56 -6.60 4.01 -2.54
CA GLU A 56 -5.46 3.13 -2.35
C GLU A 56 -4.13 3.90 -2.29
N LEU A 57 -3.94 4.89 -3.17
CA LEU A 57 -2.78 5.78 -3.14
C LEU A 57 -2.66 6.50 -1.80
N ASP A 58 -3.75 7.06 -1.29
CA ASP A 58 -3.74 7.74 0.01
C ASP A 58 -3.42 6.76 1.14
N PHE A 59 -3.97 5.54 1.11
CA PHE A 59 -3.69 4.53 2.14
C PHE A 59 -2.20 4.21 2.24
N HIS A 60 -1.58 3.89 1.10
CA HIS A 60 -0.15 3.57 1.05
C HIS A 60 0.73 4.78 1.36
N ARG A 61 0.32 5.98 0.94
CA ARG A 61 0.99 7.22 1.30
C ARG A 61 0.98 7.45 2.81
N THR A 62 -0.16 7.30 3.49
CA THR A 62 -0.27 7.46 4.95
C THR A 62 0.61 6.44 5.68
N LEU A 63 0.71 5.19 5.18
CA LEU A 63 1.66 4.20 5.70
C LEU A 63 3.13 4.65 5.55
N LEU A 64 3.49 5.17 4.37
CA LEU A 64 4.85 5.59 4.05
C LEU A 64 5.26 6.90 4.74
N GLU A 65 4.36 7.85 4.93
CA GLU A 65 4.66 9.14 5.56
C GLU A 65 5.18 8.97 6.99
N ALA A 66 4.69 7.95 7.70
CA ALA A 66 5.18 7.61 9.03
C ALA A 66 6.63 7.09 9.04
N SER A 67 7.18 6.67 7.89
CA SER A 67 8.60 6.32 7.75
C SER A 67 9.52 7.53 7.67
N HIS A 68 8.98 8.72 7.38
CA HIS A 68 9.73 9.95 7.05
C HIS A 68 10.78 9.79 5.93
N ASN A 69 10.77 8.68 5.18
CA ASN A 69 11.69 8.46 4.08
C ASN A 69 11.12 9.09 2.80
N THR A 70 11.51 10.34 2.55
CA THR A 70 11.02 11.13 1.40
C THR A 70 11.28 10.47 0.06
N MET A 71 12.32 9.64 -0.07
CA MET A 71 12.60 8.90 -1.30
C MET A 71 11.52 7.84 -1.55
N LEU A 72 11.15 7.07 -0.51
CA LEU A 72 10.12 6.03 -0.62
C LEU A 72 8.75 6.62 -0.92
N ILE A 73 8.40 7.73 -0.26
CA ILE A 73 7.15 8.45 -0.52
C ILE A 73 7.08 8.88 -2.00
N ARG A 74 8.15 9.44 -2.55
CA ARG A 74 8.19 9.88 -3.96
C ARG A 74 8.20 8.72 -4.95
N MET A 75 8.93 7.64 -4.65
CA MET A 75 8.94 6.45 -5.51
C MET A 75 7.55 5.80 -5.58
N HIS A 76 6.87 5.72 -4.45
CA HIS A 76 5.51 5.21 -4.39
C HIS A 76 4.53 6.08 -5.19
N GLN A 77 4.61 7.41 -5.07
CA GLN A 77 3.79 8.32 -5.90
C GLN A 77 3.94 8.06 -7.40
N VAL A 78 5.17 7.87 -7.88
CA VAL A 78 5.43 7.59 -9.30
C VAL A 78 4.85 6.24 -9.73
N LEU A 79 4.99 5.21 -8.89
CA LEU A 79 4.46 3.88 -9.19
C LEU A 79 2.93 3.87 -9.20
N SER A 80 2.28 4.49 -8.22
CA SER A 80 0.83 4.56 -8.16
C SER A 80 0.21 5.34 -9.31
N GLU A 81 0.86 6.44 -9.74
CA GLU A 81 0.40 7.20 -10.90
C GLU A 81 0.53 6.38 -12.20
N PHE A 82 1.55 5.53 -12.31
CA PHE A 82 1.67 4.58 -13.41
C PHE A 82 0.54 3.53 -13.36
N PHE A 83 0.31 2.88 -12.22
CA PHE A 83 -0.70 1.81 -12.11
C PHE A 83 -2.12 2.32 -12.28
N SER A 84 -2.48 3.50 -11.75
CA SER A 84 -3.81 4.09 -11.98
C SER A 84 -4.07 4.38 -13.46
N ARG A 85 -3.05 4.85 -14.19
CA ARG A 85 -3.16 5.05 -15.63
C ARG A 85 -3.29 3.73 -16.38
N ALA A 86 -2.51 2.72 -15.99
CA ALA A 86 -2.57 1.40 -16.60
C ALA A 86 -3.93 0.72 -16.37
N GLY A 87 -4.50 0.79 -15.16
CA GLY A 87 -5.83 0.22 -14.88
C GLY A 87 -6.95 0.85 -15.69
N LYS A 88 -6.85 2.15 -16.00
CA LYS A 88 -7.80 2.85 -16.90
C LYS A 88 -7.66 2.43 -18.36
N GLU A 89 -6.45 2.09 -18.80
CA GLU A 89 -6.15 1.66 -20.16
C GLU A 89 -6.43 0.15 -20.36
N PHE A 90 -6.28 -0.65 -19.30
CA PHE A 90 -6.43 -2.10 -19.28
C PHE A 90 -7.34 -2.55 -18.12
N PRO A 91 -8.65 -2.26 -18.17
CA PRO A 91 -9.59 -2.57 -17.08
C PRO A 91 -9.73 -4.07 -16.78
N GLU A 92 -9.32 -4.94 -17.70
CA GLU A 92 -9.29 -6.39 -17.51
C GLU A 92 -8.17 -6.88 -16.57
N TRP A 93 -7.18 -6.03 -16.25
CA TRP A 93 -6.10 -6.36 -15.31
C TRP A 93 -6.60 -6.37 -13.87
N GLU A 94 -7.74 -5.74 -13.59
CA GLU A 94 -8.31 -5.65 -12.25
C GLU A 94 -9.59 -6.48 -12.13
N THR A 95 -9.50 -7.59 -11.40
CA THR A 95 -10.63 -8.47 -11.13
C THR A 95 -11.28 -8.10 -9.80
N ARG A 96 -12.61 -8.29 -9.71
CA ARG A 96 -13.36 -8.15 -8.45
C ARG A 96 -12.77 -8.99 -7.31
N GLN A 97 -12.15 -10.13 -7.63
CA GLN A 97 -11.49 -10.99 -6.65
C GLN A 97 -10.23 -10.32 -6.08
N GLN A 98 -9.39 -9.70 -6.92
CA GLN A 98 -8.23 -8.91 -6.49
C GLN A 98 -8.67 -7.72 -5.62
N THR A 99 -9.69 -6.96 -6.02
CA THR A 99 -10.20 -5.82 -5.22
C THR A 99 -10.71 -6.25 -3.84
N CYS A 100 -11.53 -7.32 -3.77
CA CYS A 100 -12.03 -7.82 -2.47
C CYS A 100 -10.91 -8.33 -1.56
N ARG A 101 -9.86 -8.89 -2.15
CA ARG A 101 -8.69 -9.34 -1.41
C ARG A 101 -7.85 -8.17 -0.90
N GLY A 102 -7.52 -7.20 -1.74
CA GLY A 102 -6.79 -5.98 -1.36
C GLY A 102 -7.49 -5.27 -0.19
N LEU A 103 -8.81 -5.16 -0.23
CA LEU A 103 -9.59 -4.62 0.90
C LEU A 103 -9.42 -5.43 2.20
N TRP A 104 -9.41 -6.76 2.12
CA TRP A 104 -9.17 -7.62 3.29
C TRP A 104 -7.76 -7.45 3.85
N GLU A 105 -6.76 -7.32 2.98
CA GLU A 105 -5.37 -7.11 3.35
C GLU A 105 -5.18 -5.72 4.00
N HIS A 106 -5.74 -4.65 3.42
CA HIS A 106 -5.72 -3.31 4.02
C HIS A 106 -6.36 -3.27 5.41
N ARG A 107 -7.52 -3.94 5.59
CA ARG A 107 -8.15 -4.13 6.92
C ARG A 107 -7.22 -4.84 7.88
N SER A 108 -6.62 -5.95 7.44
CA SER A 108 -5.78 -6.79 8.29
C SER A 108 -4.48 -6.08 8.70
N ILE A 109 -3.89 -5.27 7.81
CA ILE A 109 -2.77 -4.38 8.10
C ILE A 109 -3.20 -3.35 9.15
N THR A 110 -4.30 -2.64 8.91
CA THR A 110 -4.80 -1.59 9.83
C THR A 110 -5.09 -2.15 11.23
N GLU A 111 -5.71 -3.32 11.33
CA GLU A 111 -5.96 -3.99 12.62
C GLU A 111 -4.67 -4.43 13.31
N ALA A 112 -3.70 -4.97 12.56
CA ALA A 112 -2.39 -5.30 13.12
C ALA A 112 -1.70 -4.05 13.67
N LEU A 113 -1.82 -2.90 12.99
CA LEU A 113 -1.29 -1.63 13.47
C LEU A 113 -2.04 -1.11 14.71
N LYS A 114 -3.37 -1.20 14.76
CA LYS A 114 -4.16 -0.86 15.97
C LYS A 114 -3.69 -1.65 17.20
N LEU A 115 -3.39 -2.93 16.99
CA LEU A 115 -2.90 -3.83 18.03
C LEU A 115 -1.39 -3.69 18.31
N LYS A 116 -0.72 -2.72 17.68
CA LYS A 116 0.74 -2.49 17.77
C LYS A 116 1.57 -3.73 17.41
N ASN A 117 1.05 -4.58 16.54
CA ASN A 117 1.71 -5.80 16.07
C ASN A 117 2.42 -5.52 14.74
N ALA A 118 3.57 -4.87 14.83
CA ALA A 118 4.37 -4.47 13.67
C ALA A 118 4.76 -5.65 12.77
N GLU A 119 5.09 -6.80 13.38
CA GLU A 119 5.50 -7.99 12.64
C GLU A 119 4.36 -8.56 11.81
N ARG A 120 3.15 -8.61 12.38
CA ARG A 120 1.96 -9.03 11.64
C ARG A 120 1.62 -8.06 10.52
N ALA A 121 1.71 -6.75 10.76
CA ALA A 121 1.49 -5.75 9.73
C ALA A 121 2.49 -5.89 8.57
N ARG A 122 3.77 -6.12 8.90
CA ARG A 122 4.84 -6.38 7.93
C ARG A 122 4.55 -7.62 7.09
N MET A 123 4.24 -8.75 7.72
CA MET A 123 3.95 -10.00 6.99
C MET A 123 2.80 -9.86 5.98
N ILE A 124 1.71 -9.20 6.37
CA ILE A 124 0.56 -9.02 5.49
C ILE A 124 0.91 -8.07 4.33
N LEU A 125 1.60 -6.96 4.63
CA LEU A 125 2.01 -5.99 3.62
C LEU A 125 3.02 -6.59 2.63
N SER A 126 4.00 -7.37 3.09
CA SER A 126 4.96 -8.02 2.19
C SER A 126 4.24 -8.99 1.25
N GLY A 127 3.28 -9.78 1.75
CA GLY A 127 2.46 -10.66 0.89
C GLY A 127 1.58 -9.90 -0.10
N HIS A 128 0.98 -8.78 0.32
CA HIS A 128 0.20 -7.90 -0.55
C HIS A 128 1.05 -7.35 -1.72
N LEU A 129 2.29 -6.91 -1.43
CA LEU A 129 3.21 -6.37 -2.43
C LEU A 129 3.79 -7.44 -3.36
N GLU A 130 4.09 -8.64 -2.85
CA GLU A 130 4.62 -9.74 -3.66
C GLU A 130 3.67 -10.13 -4.79
N GLU A 131 2.36 -10.14 -4.53
CA GLU A 131 1.37 -10.50 -5.55
C GLU A 131 1.17 -9.41 -6.60
N LEU A 132 1.23 -8.14 -6.21
CA LEU A 132 1.17 -7.01 -7.16
C LEU A 132 2.35 -7.00 -8.15
N ILE A 133 3.47 -7.66 -7.81
CA ILE A 133 4.67 -7.75 -8.65
C ILE A 133 4.74 -9.09 -9.42
N ALA A 134 3.97 -10.11 -9.01
CA ALA A 134 4.04 -11.46 -9.56
C ALA A 134 3.21 -11.67 -10.85
N GLU A 135 2.42 -10.69 -11.27
CA GLU A 135 1.68 -10.65 -12.54
C GLU A 135 2.47 -9.95 -13.66
#